data_AF-A0A520KEG5-F1
#
_entry.id   AF-A0A520KEG5-F1
#
_cell.length_a   1.000
_cell.length_b   1.000
_cell.length_c   1.000
_cell.angle_alpha   90.00
_cell.angle_beta   90.00
_cell.angle_gamma   90.00
#
_symmetry.space_group_name_H-M   'P 1'
#
loop_
_entity.id
_entity.type
_entity.pdbx_description
1 polymer ?
#
loop_
_entity_poly.entity_id
_entity_poly.type
_entity_poly.pdbx_seq_one_letter_code
_entity_poly.pdbx_strand_id
1 'polypeptide(L)'
;MLIIIYIIFIICFLISYFSYEKYPITKLIKEGIFSERNFLINMPFFSSFTFIIILLIHKFEETIGVGIGGPVYTDPLISLLSLSYAVISEEIGFRLIPILIPIGIYLLLKRYTNNFIIAIFKPGFYNVKDKWLNIIKIFLIILSSFIFSYAHLISNIWEIGKFPSTFFAGIMIGYCAVKYGFDAAILMHWYFNYYWFVIENSIFYEFSFVLTIYTALFSIIYFPIKFFKIKNR
;
A
#
# COMPACT_ATOMS: atom_id res chain seq x y z
N MET A 1 5.99 8.01 -22.24
CA MET A 1 6.27 7.35 -20.95
C MET A 1 5.40 7.91 -19.82
N LEU A 2 5.48 9.22 -19.49
CA LEU A 2 4.67 9.87 -18.46
C LEU A 2 3.16 9.57 -18.59
N ILE A 3 2.56 9.83 -19.75
CA ILE A 3 1.12 9.61 -20.02
C ILE A 3 0.71 8.16 -19.74
N ILE A 4 1.55 7.19 -20.10
CA ILE A 4 1.28 5.76 -19.90
C ILE A 4 1.21 5.42 -18.41
N ILE A 5 2.15 5.93 -17.62
CA ILE A 5 2.18 5.71 -16.17
C ILE A 5 0.94 6.30 -15.49
N TYR A 6 0.54 7.51 -15.86
CA TYR A 6 -0.70 8.11 -15.34
C TYR A 6 -1.96 7.35 -15.77
N ILE A 7 -2.01 6.85 -17.01
CA ILE A 7 -3.12 6.00 -17.45
C ILE A 7 -3.21 4.74 -16.58
N ILE A 8 -2.09 4.12 -16.22
CA ILE A 8 -2.08 2.96 -15.32
C ILE A 8 -2.69 3.32 -13.96
N PHE A 9 -2.28 4.44 -13.34
CA PHE A 9 -2.86 4.86 -12.06
C PHE A 9 -4.34 5.19 -12.16
N ILE A 10 -4.79 5.84 -13.24
CA ILE A 10 -6.20 6.11 -13.49
C ILE A 10 -6.97 4.80 -13.63
N ILE A 11 -6.45 3.81 -14.36
CA ILE A 11 -7.07 2.50 -14.50
C ILE A 11 -7.15 1.81 -13.13
N CYS A 12 -6.08 1.79 -12.34
CA CYS A 12 -6.09 1.24 -10.99
C CYS A 12 -7.12 1.93 -10.09
N PHE A 13 -7.20 3.27 -10.16
CA PHE A 13 -8.20 4.05 -9.44
C PHE A 13 -9.62 3.66 -9.86
N LEU A 14 -9.91 3.58 -11.15
CA LEU A 14 -11.22 3.20 -11.66
C LEU A 14 -11.60 1.77 -11.27
N ILE A 15 -10.66 0.81 -11.38
CA ILE A 15 -10.86 -0.57 -10.91
C ILE A 15 -11.21 -0.59 -9.43
N SER A 16 -10.49 0.19 -8.62
CA SER A 16 -10.74 0.28 -7.18
C SER A 16 -12.07 0.96 -6.87
N TYR A 17 -12.42 2.03 -7.61
CA TYR A 17 -13.68 2.76 -7.48
C TYR A 17 -14.89 1.90 -7.79
N PHE A 18 -14.84 1.14 -8.90
CA PHE A 18 -15.90 0.22 -9.30
C PHE A 18 -15.83 -1.14 -8.59
N SER A 19 -14.89 -1.35 -7.66
CA SER A 19 -14.86 -2.58 -6.87
C SER A 19 -16.10 -2.65 -5.97
N TYR A 20 -16.86 -3.73 -6.15
CA TYR A 20 -18.20 -3.95 -5.60
C TYR A 20 -18.29 -3.69 -4.09
N GLU A 21 -19.07 -2.67 -3.72
CA GLU A 21 -19.61 -2.52 -2.37
C GLU A 21 -21.14 -2.66 -2.37
N LYS A 22 -21.69 -3.20 -1.28
CA LYS A 22 -23.16 -3.31 -1.12
C LYS A 22 -23.81 -1.94 -0.91
N TYR A 23 -23.03 -0.95 -0.49
CA TYR A 23 -23.49 0.40 -0.17
C TYR A 23 -22.83 1.45 -1.07
N PRO A 24 -23.52 2.56 -1.36
CA PRO A 24 -22.91 3.69 -2.04
C PRO A 24 -21.67 4.18 -1.26
N ILE A 25 -20.57 4.45 -1.97
CA ILE A 25 -19.32 4.96 -1.38
C ILE A 25 -19.58 6.22 -0.54
N THR A 26 -20.47 7.10 -1.00
CA THR A 26 -20.88 8.32 -0.28
C THR A 26 -21.47 8.02 1.11
N LYS A 27 -22.22 6.93 1.24
CA LYS A 27 -22.78 6.48 2.51
C LYS A 27 -21.69 5.93 3.43
N LEU A 28 -20.79 5.10 2.90
CA LEU A 28 -19.67 4.53 3.66
C LEU A 28 -18.71 5.60 4.18
N ILE A 29 -18.42 6.62 3.37
CA ILE A 29 -17.60 7.78 3.79
C ILE A 29 -18.29 8.55 4.92
N LYS A 30 -19.59 8.86 4.77
CA LYS A 30 -20.37 9.57 5.81
C LYS A 30 -20.46 8.78 7.11
N GLU A 31 -20.58 7.47 6.99
CA GLU A 31 -20.67 6.55 8.11
C GLU A 31 -19.29 6.14 8.66
N GLY A 32 -18.19 6.51 8.02
CA GLY A 32 -16.82 6.24 8.46
C GLY A 32 -16.52 4.75 8.63
N ILE A 33 -17.09 3.90 7.77
CA ILE A 33 -17.02 2.43 7.90
C ILE A 33 -15.89 1.90 7.04
N PHE A 34 -15.14 0.93 7.57
CA PHE A 34 -14.25 0.12 6.76
C PHE A 34 -15.02 -0.70 5.73
N SER A 35 -14.59 -0.60 4.48
CA SER A 35 -15.09 -1.41 3.39
C SER A 35 -14.44 -2.81 3.41
N GLU A 36 -15.20 -3.85 3.09
CA GLU A 36 -14.60 -5.19 2.97
C GLU A 36 -13.89 -5.37 1.63
N ARG A 37 -14.38 -4.68 0.58
CA ARG A 37 -14.01 -4.98 -0.82
C ARG A 37 -13.42 -3.82 -1.60
N ASN A 38 -13.63 -2.58 -1.17
CA ASN A 38 -13.20 -1.37 -1.86
C ASN A 38 -12.03 -0.72 -1.11
N PHE A 39 -10.87 -0.71 -1.75
CA PHE A 39 -9.66 -0.16 -1.15
C PHE A 39 -9.71 1.36 -1.00
N LEU A 40 -10.33 2.11 -1.92
CA LEU A 40 -10.34 3.58 -1.86
C LEU A 40 -10.94 4.11 -0.55
N ILE A 41 -11.94 3.42 0.00
CA ILE A 41 -12.56 3.79 1.28
C ILE A 41 -11.58 3.61 2.44
N ASN A 42 -10.77 2.56 2.39
CA ASN A 42 -9.84 2.22 3.47
C ASN A 42 -8.43 2.78 3.26
N MET A 43 -8.13 3.26 2.05
CA MET A 43 -6.82 3.77 1.65
C MET A 43 -6.35 4.88 2.60
N PRO A 44 -7.17 5.88 3.01
CA PRO A 44 -6.73 6.89 3.98
C PRO A 44 -6.26 6.29 5.30
N PHE A 45 -6.91 5.24 5.79
CA PHE A 45 -6.49 4.57 7.02
C PHE A 45 -5.15 3.86 6.83
N PHE A 46 -5.05 3.00 5.81
CA PHE A 46 -3.83 2.22 5.58
C PHE A 46 -2.62 3.10 5.29
N SER A 47 -2.78 4.13 4.45
CA SER A 47 -1.71 5.06 4.11
C SER A 47 -1.27 5.89 5.32
N SER A 48 -2.21 6.41 6.09
CA SER A 48 -1.93 7.19 7.31
C SER A 48 -1.26 6.34 8.38
N PHE A 49 -1.75 5.13 8.62
CA PHE A 49 -1.15 4.21 9.58
C PHE A 49 0.29 3.86 9.17
N THR A 50 0.49 3.57 7.88
CA THR A 50 1.82 3.27 7.33
C THR A 50 2.77 4.46 7.46
N PHE A 51 2.30 5.67 7.16
CA PHE A 51 3.07 6.92 7.33
C PHE A 51 3.55 7.11 8.77
N ILE A 52 2.63 7.04 9.74
CA ILE A 52 2.96 7.29 11.15
C ILE A 52 3.98 6.27 11.67
N ILE A 53 3.79 4.98 11.37
CA ILE A 53 4.75 3.94 11.80
C ILE A 53 6.13 4.17 11.18
N ILE A 54 6.19 4.51 9.90
CA ILE A 54 7.47 4.77 9.23
C ILE A 54 8.16 6.01 9.80
N LEU A 55 7.40 7.07 10.07
CA LEU A 55 7.94 8.28 10.72
C LEU A 55 8.51 7.96 12.11
N LEU A 56 7.82 7.13 12.89
CA LEU A 56 8.30 6.70 14.21
C LEU A 56 9.56 5.83 14.10
N ILE A 57 9.61 4.92 13.13
CA ILE A 57 10.80 4.09 12.86
C ILE A 57 11.98 4.98 12.49
N HIS A 58 11.85 5.87 11.51
CA HIS A 58 12.94 6.74 11.08
C HIS A 58 13.46 7.62 12.21
N LYS A 59 12.55 8.24 12.96
CA LYS A 59 12.93 9.04 14.14
C LYS A 59 13.69 8.22 15.17
N PHE A 60 13.28 6.98 15.41
CA PHE A 60 13.99 6.10 16.33
C PHE A 60 15.39 5.74 15.82
N GLU A 61 15.52 5.28 14.58
CA GLU A 61 16.81 4.93 13.96
C GLU A 61 17.78 6.11 13.98
N GLU A 62 17.32 7.30 13.60
CA GLU A 62 18.14 8.52 13.60
C GLU A 62 18.59 8.91 15.02
N THR A 63 17.75 8.74 16.04
CA THR A 63 18.13 9.04 17.44
C THR A 63 19.23 8.13 17.98
N ILE A 64 19.35 6.91 17.45
CA ILE A 64 20.43 5.97 17.82
C ILE A 64 21.61 6.04 16.85
N GLY A 65 21.62 7.03 15.94
CA GLY A 65 22.71 7.29 15.00
C GLY A 65 22.72 6.37 13.78
N VAL A 66 21.62 5.66 13.50
CA VAL A 66 21.48 4.82 12.31
C VAL A 66 20.85 5.64 11.20
N GLY A 67 21.60 5.85 10.12
CA GLY A 67 21.11 6.61 8.98
C GLY A 67 20.11 5.82 8.12
N ILE A 68 19.21 6.58 7.48
CA ILE A 68 18.19 6.06 6.55
C ILE A 68 18.71 6.11 5.11
N GLY A 69 19.56 7.09 4.78
CA GLY A 69 19.98 7.41 3.42
C GLY A 69 18.80 7.85 2.54
N GLY A 70 19.05 7.94 1.24
CA GLY A 70 18.01 8.23 0.26
C GLY A 70 18.54 8.77 -1.05
N PRO A 71 17.73 8.71 -2.11
CA PRO A 71 18.08 9.26 -3.41
C PRO A 71 18.16 10.79 -3.33
N VAL A 72 19.13 11.36 -4.05
CA VAL A 72 19.22 12.80 -4.26
C VAL A 72 18.38 13.17 -5.47
N TYR A 73 17.38 14.02 -5.27
CA TYR A 73 16.52 14.51 -6.32
C TYR A 73 16.99 15.88 -6.80
N THR A 74 17.13 16.04 -8.12
CA THR A 74 17.59 17.30 -8.74
C THR A 74 16.45 18.01 -9.46
N ASP A 75 15.76 17.30 -10.35
CA ASP A 75 14.60 17.80 -11.09
C ASP A 75 13.30 17.20 -10.53
N PRO A 76 12.35 18.02 -10.05
CA PRO A 76 11.12 17.51 -9.44
C PRO A 76 10.24 16.68 -10.39
N LEU A 77 10.20 17.03 -11.68
CA LEU A 77 9.37 16.33 -12.65
C LEU A 77 9.95 14.95 -12.98
N ILE A 78 11.26 14.88 -13.20
CA ILE A 78 11.98 13.62 -13.44
C ILE A 78 11.90 12.73 -12.20
N SER A 79 11.98 13.32 -11.00
CA SER A 79 11.88 12.58 -9.73
C SER A 79 10.50 11.99 -9.50
N LEU A 80 9.44 12.76 -9.75
CA LEU A 80 8.06 12.24 -9.69
C LEU A 80 7.83 11.13 -10.73
N LEU A 81 8.40 11.28 -11.93
CA LEU A 81 8.30 10.27 -12.98
C LEU A 81 9.06 8.99 -12.62
N SER A 82 10.28 9.10 -12.08
CA SER A 82 11.09 7.94 -11.68
C SER A 82 10.45 7.19 -10.50
N LEU A 83 9.96 7.92 -9.50
CA LEU A 83 9.20 7.36 -8.37
C LEU A 83 7.94 6.64 -8.83
N SER A 84 7.21 7.23 -9.78
CA SER A 84 5.99 6.63 -10.34
C SER A 84 6.28 5.37 -11.16
N TYR A 85 7.38 5.37 -11.92
CA TYR A 85 7.82 4.18 -12.64
C TYR A 85 8.28 3.07 -11.68
N ALA A 86 9.03 3.43 -10.64
CA ALA A 86 9.52 2.51 -9.62
C ALA A 86 8.36 1.75 -8.96
N VAL A 87 7.25 2.44 -8.63
CA VAL A 87 6.03 1.82 -8.11
C VAL A 87 5.56 0.66 -8.99
N ILE A 88 5.41 0.88 -10.30
CA ILE A 88 4.92 -0.16 -11.21
C ILE A 88 5.89 -1.34 -11.24
N SER A 89 7.18 -1.07 -11.41
CA SER A 89 8.21 -2.10 -11.47
C SER A 89 8.29 -2.93 -10.17
N GLU A 90 8.30 -2.25 -9.03
CA GLU A 90 8.41 -2.86 -7.71
C GLU A 90 7.14 -3.64 -7.35
N GLU A 91 5.95 -3.13 -7.65
CA GLU A 91 4.73 -3.87 -7.40
C GLU A 91 4.62 -5.12 -8.27
N ILE A 92 5.10 -5.08 -9.53
CA ILE A 92 5.20 -6.30 -10.35
C ILE A 92 6.18 -7.29 -9.70
N GLY A 93 7.39 -6.84 -9.37
CA GLY A 93 8.48 -7.68 -8.88
C GLY A 93 8.25 -8.26 -7.48
N PHE A 94 7.58 -7.52 -6.60
CA PHE A 94 7.43 -7.88 -5.19
C PHE A 94 5.98 -8.23 -4.79
N ARG A 95 4.97 -7.91 -5.60
CA ARG A 95 3.57 -8.22 -5.23
C ARG A 95 2.93 -9.13 -6.25
N LEU A 96 2.91 -8.76 -7.53
CA LEU A 96 2.26 -9.57 -8.55
C LEU A 96 2.92 -10.95 -8.65
N ILE A 97 4.24 -10.98 -8.87
CA ILE A 97 4.97 -12.23 -9.14
C ILE A 97 5.08 -13.12 -7.89
N PRO A 98 5.57 -12.65 -6.73
CA PRO A 98 5.83 -13.55 -5.60
C PRO A 98 4.63 -13.76 -4.68
N ILE A 99 3.58 -12.94 -4.76
CA ILE A 99 2.40 -13.05 -3.87
C ILE A 99 1.15 -13.42 -4.67
N LEU A 100 0.72 -12.56 -5.58
CA LEU A 100 -0.60 -12.65 -6.21
C LEU A 100 -0.71 -13.81 -7.20
N ILE A 101 0.31 -14.05 -8.03
CA ILE A 101 0.32 -15.19 -8.97
C ILE A 101 0.27 -16.53 -8.19
N PRO A 102 1.13 -16.81 -7.19
CA PRO A 102 1.05 -18.03 -6.40
C PRO A 102 -0.31 -18.23 -5.72
N ILE A 103 -0.88 -17.17 -5.14
CA ILE A 103 -2.21 -17.22 -4.53
C ILE A 103 -3.29 -17.53 -5.59
N GLY A 104 -3.26 -16.84 -6.73
CA GLY A 104 -4.20 -17.05 -7.82
C GLY A 104 -4.14 -18.47 -8.38
N ILE A 105 -2.93 -19.00 -8.59
CA ILE A 105 -2.70 -20.40 -8.99
C ILE A 105 -3.27 -21.35 -7.94
N TYR A 106 -3.02 -21.11 -6.65
CA TYR A 106 -3.59 -21.93 -5.58
C TYR A 106 -5.12 -21.96 -5.64
N LEU A 107 -5.76 -20.80 -5.82
CA LEU A 107 -7.21 -20.68 -5.93
C LEU A 107 -7.78 -21.47 -7.12
N LEU A 108 -7.11 -21.42 -8.27
CA LEU A 108 -7.48 -22.15 -9.49
C LEU A 108 -7.28 -23.66 -9.33
N LEU A 109 -6.13 -24.10 -8.78
CA LEU A 109 -5.82 -25.51 -8.56
C LEU A 109 -6.78 -26.17 -7.57
N LYS A 110 -7.19 -25.45 -6.53
CA LYS A 110 -8.20 -25.90 -5.56
C LYS A 110 -9.64 -25.72 -6.06
N ARG A 111 -9.83 -25.21 -7.28
CA ARG A 111 -11.15 -24.98 -7.91
C ARG A 111 -12.08 -24.08 -7.11
N TYR A 112 -11.53 -23.13 -6.35
CA TYR A 112 -12.32 -22.09 -5.68
C TYR A 112 -12.90 -21.06 -6.68
N THR A 113 -12.30 -20.97 -7.86
CA THR A 113 -12.76 -20.16 -9.00
C THR A 113 -12.19 -20.73 -10.30
N ASN A 114 -12.82 -20.41 -11.43
CA ASN A 114 -12.29 -20.64 -12.78
C ASN A 114 -11.87 -19.32 -13.47
N ASN A 115 -12.09 -18.16 -12.83
CA ASN A 115 -11.73 -16.87 -13.40
C ASN A 115 -10.26 -16.53 -13.07
N PHE A 116 -9.39 -16.76 -14.05
CA PHE A 116 -7.96 -16.52 -13.95
C PHE A 116 -7.60 -15.07 -13.57
N ILE A 117 -8.26 -14.09 -14.19
CA ILE A 117 -7.95 -12.67 -14.00
C ILE A 117 -8.27 -12.25 -12.56
N ILE A 118 -9.47 -12.55 -12.07
CA ILE A 118 -9.86 -12.17 -10.71
C ILE A 118 -9.05 -12.97 -9.68
N ALA A 119 -8.75 -14.25 -9.94
CA ALA A 119 -7.94 -15.07 -9.04
C ALA A 119 -6.56 -14.46 -8.78
N ILE A 120 -5.91 -13.91 -9.81
CA ILE A 120 -4.59 -13.30 -9.69
C ILE A 120 -4.68 -11.84 -9.22
N PHE A 121 -5.48 -11.02 -9.90
CA PHE A 121 -5.45 -9.57 -9.65
C PHE A 121 -6.29 -9.13 -8.44
N LYS A 122 -7.28 -9.93 -8.02
CA LYS A 122 -8.15 -9.64 -6.85
C LYS A 122 -8.48 -10.91 -6.05
N PRO A 123 -7.49 -11.65 -5.53
CA PRO A 123 -7.72 -12.92 -4.83
C PRO A 123 -8.62 -12.78 -3.60
N GLY A 124 -8.56 -11.63 -2.91
CA GLY A 124 -9.41 -11.32 -1.76
C GLY A 124 -10.91 -11.25 -2.06
N PHE A 125 -11.30 -11.19 -3.34
CA PHE A 125 -12.70 -11.32 -3.76
C PHE A 125 -13.29 -12.69 -3.39
N TYR A 126 -12.45 -13.74 -3.42
CA TYR A 126 -12.84 -15.07 -3.01
C TYR A 126 -12.64 -15.21 -1.51
N ASN A 127 -13.72 -15.09 -0.74
CA ASN A 127 -13.72 -15.25 0.72
C ASN A 127 -13.59 -16.73 1.14
N VAL A 128 -12.45 -17.33 0.77
CA VAL A 128 -12.15 -18.74 0.99
C VAL A 128 -11.65 -18.95 2.42
N LYS A 129 -12.34 -19.80 3.18
CA LYS A 129 -11.96 -20.20 4.54
C LYS A 129 -11.05 -21.43 4.52
N ASP A 130 -9.86 -21.28 3.95
CA ASP A 130 -8.84 -22.33 3.89
C ASP A 130 -7.63 -21.95 4.75
N LYS A 131 -7.31 -22.79 5.75
CA LYS A 131 -6.21 -22.58 6.68
C LYS A 131 -4.86 -22.52 5.97
N TRP A 132 -4.63 -23.39 4.99
CA TRP A 132 -3.37 -23.45 4.25
C TRP A 132 -3.18 -22.24 3.36
N LEU A 133 -4.25 -21.79 2.71
CA LEU A 133 -4.23 -20.55 1.94
C LEU A 133 -3.83 -19.35 2.82
N ASN A 134 -4.36 -19.27 4.04
CA ASN A 134 -4.00 -18.18 4.97
C ASN A 134 -2.53 -18.24 5.41
N ILE A 135 -2.01 -19.43 5.69
CA ILE A 135 -0.57 -19.60 6.02
C ILE A 135 0.29 -19.18 4.83
N ILE A 136 -0.07 -19.60 3.61
CA ILE A 136 0.65 -19.23 2.38
C ILE A 136 0.62 -17.72 2.17
N LYS A 137 -0.55 -17.06 2.33
CA LYS A 137 -0.68 -15.61 2.22
C LYS A 137 0.29 -14.88 3.17
N ILE A 138 0.29 -15.26 4.45
CA ILE A 138 1.16 -14.65 5.45
C ILE A 138 2.63 -14.88 5.10
N PHE A 139 3.00 -16.11 4.77
CA PHE A 139 4.37 -16.47 4.42
C PHE A 139 4.87 -15.67 3.20
N LEU A 140 4.10 -15.60 2.12
CA LEU A 140 4.48 -14.87 0.91
C LEU A 140 4.57 -13.36 1.16
N ILE A 141 3.68 -12.79 1.97
CA ILE A 141 3.76 -11.37 2.37
C ILE A 141 5.06 -11.12 3.13
N ILE A 142 5.38 -11.91 4.16
CA ILE A 142 6.58 -11.72 4.97
C ILE A 142 7.84 -11.91 4.13
N LEU A 143 7.92 -13.00 3.36
CA LEU A 143 9.06 -13.32 2.51
C LEU A 143 9.30 -12.21 1.48
N SER A 144 8.26 -11.80 0.75
CA SER A 144 8.41 -10.74 -0.24
C SER A 144 8.77 -9.39 0.39
N SER A 145 8.21 -9.06 1.57
CA SER A 145 8.56 -7.83 2.29
C SER A 145 10.02 -7.81 2.74
N PHE A 146 10.55 -8.97 3.13
CA PHE A 146 11.96 -9.11 3.46
C PHE A 146 12.85 -8.89 2.23
N ILE A 147 12.53 -9.53 1.11
CA ILE A 147 13.28 -9.37 -0.16
C ILE A 147 13.17 -7.92 -0.66
N PHE A 148 11.99 -7.31 -0.59
CA PHE A 148 11.75 -5.91 -0.94
C PHE A 148 12.63 -4.96 -0.11
N SER A 149 12.69 -5.18 1.21
CA SER A 149 13.52 -4.39 2.10
C SER A 149 15.02 -4.60 1.84
N TYR A 150 15.43 -5.85 1.60
CA TYR A 150 16.81 -6.16 1.25
C TYR A 150 17.22 -5.55 -0.10
N ALA A 151 16.31 -5.50 -1.08
CA ALA A 151 16.52 -4.84 -2.36
C ALA A 151 16.85 -3.35 -2.22
N HIS A 152 16.30 -2.67 -1.21
CA HIS A 152 16.62 -1.28 -0.92
C HIS A 152 18.06 -1.13 -0.41
N LEU A 153 18.56 -2.06 0.40
CA LEU A 153 19.94 -2.02 0.90
C LEU A 153 20.96 -2.23 -0.23
N ILE A 154 20.73 -3.22 -1.10
CA ILE A 154 21.67 -3.52 -2.20
C ILE A 154 21.66 -2.47 -3.31
N SER A 155 20.68 -1.56 -3.33
CA SER A 155 20.63 -0.47 -4.30
C SER A 155 21.75 0.57 -4.08
N ASN A 156 22.42 0.56 -2.91
CA ASN A 156 23.38 1.57 -2.46
C ASN A 156 22.81 3.00 -2.37
N ILE A 157 21.49 3.16 -2.48
CA ILE A 157 20.79 4.44 -2.31
C ILE A 157 20.37 4.63 -0.84
N TRP A 158 20.06 3.53 -0.17
CA TRP A 158 19.51 3.52 1.19
C TRP A 158 20.49 2.88 2.18
N GLU A 159 20.45 3.36 3.41
CA GLU A 159 21.25 2.83 4.52
C GLU A 159 20.50 1.78 5.35
N ILE A 160 21.18 1.15 6.31
CA ILE A 160 20.64 0.04 7.09
C ILE A 160 19.37 0.41 7.87
N GLY A 161 19.25 1.66 8.33
CA GLY A 161 18.07 2.16 9.04
C GLY A 161 16.81 2.21 8.17
N LYS A 162 16.95 2.12 6.84
CA LYS A 162 15.79 2.01 5.95
C LYS A 162 15.08 0.67 6.13
N PHE A 163 15.82 -0.40 6.45
CA PHE A 163 15.30 -1.77 6.42
C PHE A 163 14.02 -2.00 7.22
N PRO A 164 13.89 -1.55 8.49
CA PRO A 164 12.66 -1.78 9.26
C PRO A 164 11.45 -1.06 8.62
N SER A 165 11.66 0.15 8.09
CA SER A 165 10.59 0.93 7.46
C SER A 165 10.09 0.34 6.14
N THR A 166 11.00 -0.11 5.26
CA THR A 166 10.65 -0.75 3.98
C THR A 166 10.09 -2.15 4.19
N PHE A 167 10.55 -2.87 5.21
CA PHE A 167 9.94 -4.14 5.59
C PHE A 167 8.49 -3.96 6.06
N PHE A 168 8.23 -2.97 6.91
CA PHE A 168 6.87 -2.65 7.37
C PHE A 168 5.97 -2.17 6.23
N ALA A 169 6.45 -1.24 5.40
CA ALA A 169 5.75 -0.82 4.18
C ALA A 169 5.44 -2.02 3.28
N GLY A 170 6.40 -2.93 3.15
CA GLY A 170 6.28 -4.18 2.43
C GLY A 170 5.08 -5.02 2.87
N ILE A 171 4.96 -5.22 4.19
CA ILE A 171 3.87 -5.98 4.80
C ILE A 171 2.53 -5.30 4.53
N MET A 172 2.46 -3.99 4.71
CA MET A 172 1.22 -3.22 4.54
C MET A 172 0.72 -3.25 3.09
N ILE A 173 1.62 -3.04 2.12
CA ILE A 173 1.29 -3.10 0.69
C ILE A 173 0.91 -4.53 0.30
N GLY A 174 1.68 -5.54 0.74
CA GLY A 174 1.39 -6.95 0.49
C GLY A 174 0.03 -7.39 1.06
N TYR A 175 -0.32 -6.95 2.26
CA TYR A 175 -1.64 -7.15 2.83
C TYR A 175 -2.74 -6.52 1.97
N CYS A 176 -2.56 -5.27 1.53
CA CYS A 176 -3.53 -4.60 0.66
C CYS A 176 -3.67 -5.31 -0.69
N ALA A 177 -2.57 -5.81 -1.25
CA ALA A 177 -2.55 -6.57 -2.49
C ALA A 177 -3.41 -7.85 -2.38
N VAL A 178 -3.21 -8.63 -1.31
CA VAL A 178 -3.95 -9.88 -1.09
C VAL A 178 -5.43 -9.62 -0.77
N LYS A 179 -5.72 -8.58 0.01
CA LYS A 179 -7.08 -8.28 0.46
C LYS A 179 -7.95 -7.59 -0.60
N TYR A 180 -7.41 -6.60 -1.31
CA TYR A 180 -8.20 -5.75 -2.21
C TYR A 180 -7.79 -5.86 -3.69
N GLY A 181 -6.56 -6.32 -3.96
CA GLY A 181 -6.06 -6.58 -5.29
C GLY A 181 -4.80 -5.80 -5.67
N PHE A 182 -4.27 -6.09 -6.86
CA PHE A 182 -3.06 -5.48 -7.39
C PHE A 182 -3.20 -3.97 -7.57
N ASP A 183 -4.38 -3.50 -7.96
CA ASP A 183 -4.72 -2.07 -8.04
C ASP A 183 -4.55 -1.36 -6.69
N ALA A 184 -4.91 -2.00 -5.59
CA ALA A 184 -4.71 -1.44 -4.26
C ALA A 184 -3.23 -1.34 -3.89
N ALA A 185 -2.42 -2.33 -4.28
CA ALA A 185 -0.98 -2.32 -4.05
C ALA A 185 -0.30 -1.15 -4.78
N ILE A 186 -0.63 -0.98 -6.07
CA ILE A 186 -0.17 0.14 -6.90
C ILE A 186 -0.58 1.49 -6.31
N LEU A 187 -1.87 1.68 -5.96
CA LEU A 187 -2.35 2.95 -5.43
C LEU A 187 -1.74 3.27 -4.06
N MET A 188 -1.61 2.28 -3.18
CA MET A 188 -0.99 2.45 -1.87
C MET A 188 0.46 2.89 -1.99
N HIS A 189 1.24 2.21 -2.83
CA HIS A 189 2.66 2.50 -3.01
C HIS A 189 2.88 3.81 -3.77
N TRP A 190 2.09 4.08 -4.81
CA TRP A 190 2.14 5.35 -5.51
C TRP A 190 1.84 6.52 -4.59
N TYR A 191 0.76 6.43 -3.81
CA TYR A 191 0.45 7.45 -2.81
C TYR A 191 1.62 7.64 -1.85
N PHE A 192 2.20 6.55 -1.34
CA PHE A 192 3.35 6.58 -0.44
C PHE A 192 4.52 7.39 -1.01
N ASN A 193 4.99 7.06 -2.21
CA ASN A 193 6.11 7.75 -2.83
C ASN A 193 5.77 9.20 -3.17
N TYR A 194 4.55 9.43 -3.67
CA TYR A 194 4.12 10.75 -4.13
C TYR A 194 3.98 11.74 -2.96
N TYR A 195 3.33 11.34 -1.86
CA TYR A 195 3.12 12.27 -0.74
C TYR A 195 4.43 12.61 -0.02
N TRP A 196 5.32 11.64 0.21
CA TRP A 196 6.61 11.92 0.86
C TRP A 196 7.41 12.92 0.04
N PHE A 197 7.53 12.65 -1.27
CA PHE A 197 8.25 13.54 -2.17
C PHE A 197 7.66 14.95 -2.20
N VAL A 198 6.34 15.08 -2.30
CA VAL A 198 5.66 16.39 -2.35
C VAL A 198 5.79 17.16 -1.04
N ILE A 199 5.71 16.49 0.11
CA ILE A 199 5.89 17.15 1.41
C ILE A 199 7.33 17.63 1.57
N GLU A 200 8.32 16.76 1.33
CA GLU A 200 9.75 17.08 1.46
C GLU A 200 10.18 18.23 0.55
N ASN A 201 9.56 18.37 -0.62
CA ASN A 201 9.85 19.43 -1.60
C ASN A 201 8.87 20.61 -1.53
N SER A 202 8.03 20.69 -0.49
CA SER A 202 7.07 21.79 -0.32
C SER A 202 7.76 23.09 0.11
N ILE A 203 7.40 24.21 -0.52
CA ILE A 203 7.79 25.56 -0.07
C ILE A 203 7.31 25.83 1.38
N PHE A 204 6.24 25.15 1.79
CA PHE A 204 5.67 25.23 3.13
C PHE A 204 5.89 23.94 3.92
N TYR A 205 7.11 23.37 3.87
CA TYR A 205 7.46 22.07 4.46
C TYR A 205 6.87 21.86 5.87
N GLU A 206 7.17 22.75 6.83
CA GLU A 206 6.71 22.59 8.22
C GLU A 206 5.19 22.52 8.33
N PHE A 207 4.49 23.41 7.62
CA PHE A 207 3.03 23.42 7.59
C PHE A 207 2.46 22.18 6.92
N SER A 208 2.99 21.78 5.75
CA SER A 208 2.59 20.58 5.02
C SER A 208 2.80 19.32 5.87
N PHE A 209 3.91 19.25 6.60
CA PHE A 209 4.26 18.13 7.46
C PHE A 209 3.32 18.03 8.67
N VAL A 210 3.10 19.12 9.40
CA VAL A 210 2.18 19.16 10.54
C VAL A 210 0.74 18.83 10.10
N LEU A 211 0.29 19.38 8.99
CA LEU A 211 -1.02 19.08 8.42
C LEU A 211 -1.17 17.59 8.08
N THR A 212 -0.11 16.98 7.53
CA THR A 212 -0.11 15.55 7.18
C THR A 212 -0.17 14.68 8.43
N ILE A 213 0.57 15.01 9.49
CA ILE A 213 0.46 14.30 10.77
C ILE A 213 -0.97 14.41 11.32
N TYR A 214 -1.55 15.61 11.30
CA TYR A 214 -2.91 15.83 11.78
C TYR A 214 -3.94 15.00 11.00
N THR A 215 -3.90 15.04 9.66
CA THR A 215 -4.82 14.26 8.81
C THR A 215 -4.59 12.76 8.96
N ALA A 216 -3.35 12.33 9.17
CA ALA A 216 -3.02 10.92 9.41
C ALA A 216 -3.60 10.43 10.73
N LEU A 217 -3.37 11.17 11.83
CA LEU A 217 -3.94 10.85 13.15
C LEU A 217 -5.46 10.86 13.12
N PHE A 218 -6.07 11.86 12.46
CA PHE A 218 -7.50 11.91 12.25
C PHE A 218 -8.01 10.66 11.54
N SER A 219 -7.37 10.22 10.46
CA SER A 219 -7.78 9.03 9.70
C SER A 219 -7.65 7.74 10.53
N ILE A 220 -6.58 7.62 11.33
CA ILE A 220 -6.36 6.47 12.21
C ILE A 220 -7.40 6.40 13.33
N ILE A 221 -7.86 7.55 13.84
CA ILE A 221 -8.85 7.60 14.94
C ILE A 221 -10.28 7.48 14.41
N TYR A 222 -10.59 8.19 13.32
CA TYR A 222 -11.95 8.34 12.80
C TYR A 222 -12.56 7.02 12.32
N PHE A 223 -11.85 6.28 11.46
CA PHE A 223 -12.38 5.06 10.83
C PHE A 223 -12.64 3.92 11.84
N PRO A 224 -11.72 3.60 12.77
CA PRO A 224 -11.98 2.57 13.78
C PRO A 224 -13.13 2.92 14.74
N ILE A 225 -13.20 4.15 15.26
CA ILE A 225 -14.23 4.54 16.23
C ILE A 225 -15.63 4.44 15.61
N LYS A 226 -15.80 4.90 14.37
CA LYS A 226 -17.08 4.82 13.67
C LYS A 226 -17.48 3.40 13.33
N PHE A 227 -16.53 2.55 12.92
CA PHE A 227 -16.77 1.13 12.68
C PHE A 227 -17.31 0.40 13.92
N PHE A 228 -16.69 0.59 15.09
CA PHE A 228 -17.13 -0.07 16.33
C PHE A 228 -18.51 0.42 16.81
N LYS A 229 -18.85 1.70 16.62
CA LYS A 229 -20.17 2.25 17.02
C LYS A 229 -21.35 1.64 16.26
N ILE A 230 -21.14 1.14 15.05
CA ILE A 230 -22.21 0.56 14.21
C ILE A 230 -22.40 -0.92 14.50
N LYS A 231 -21.33 -1.67 14.78
CA LYS A 231 -21.43 -3.10 15.12
C LYS A 231 -22.15 -3.36 16.45
N ASN A 232 -22.26 -2.33 17.30
CA ASN A 232 -22.94 -2.37 18.59
C ASN A 232 -24.40 -1.86 18.53
N ARG A 233 -24.96 -1.64 17.32
CA ARG A 233 -26.38 -1.33 17.08
C ARG A 233 -27.02 -2.49 16.33
#